data_AF-A0A3A8VYR6-F1
#
_entry.id   AF-A0A3A8VYR6-F1
#
_cell.length_a   1.000
_cell.length_b   1.000
_cell.length_c   1.000
_cell.angle_alpha   90.00
_cell.angle_beta   90.00
_cell.angle_gamma   90.00
#
_symmetry.space_group_name_H-M   'P 1'
#
loop_
_entity.id
_entity.type
_entity.pdbx_description
1 polymer ?
#
loop_
_entity_poly.entity_id
_entity_poly.type
_entity_poly.pdbx_seq_one_letter_code
_entity_poly.pdbx_strand_id
1 'polypeptide(L)'
;MDELQDELLKDLRIELADDLQSDSDVANLSLKIKNAIREVKMRRNYQRDCTREFIEQDMFQFYSVVYNLVVYDWNKIGAEGEQSHSGSGTSRSYVDREKYFAPVIPFATVV
;
A
#
# COMPACT_ATOMS: atom_id res chain seq x y z
N MET A 1 -3.32 -7.65 13.03
CA MET A 1 -2.82 -7.42 11.66
C MET A 1 -3.99 -7.44 10.70
N ASP A 2 -4.91 -8.38 10.91
CA ASP A 2 -6.21 -8.45 10.23
C ASP A 2 -7.00 -7.14 10.38
N GLU A 3 -6.99 -6.50 11.56
CA GLU A 3 -7.77 -5.28 11.80
C GLU A 3 -7.40 -4.10 10.88
N LEU A 4 -6.10 -3.79 10.71
CA LEU A 4 -5.66 -2.76 9.76
C LEU A 4 -6.01 -3.12 8.31
N GLN A 5 -5.83 -4.39 7.94
CA GLN A 5 -6.15 -4.86 6.60
C GLN A 5 -7.66 -4.77 6.32
N ASP A 6 -8.48 -5.10 7.30
CA ASP A 6 -9.94 -5.07 7.22
C ASP A 6 -10.44 -3.62 7.14
N GLU A 7 -9.87 -2.71 7.92
CA GLU A 7 -10.18 -1.27 7.87
C GLU A 7 -9.83 -0.68 6.50
N LEU A 8 -8.61 -0.93 6.01
CA LEU A 8 -8.19 -0.50 4.67
C LEU A 8 -9.09 -1.08 3.58
N LEU A 9 -9.43 -2.37 3.66
CA LEU A 9 -10.30 -3.01 2.67
C LEU A 9 -11.69 -2.38 2.65
N LYS A 10 -12.24 -2.07 3.83
CA LYS A 10 -13.53 -1.41 3.95
C LYS A 10 -13.51 -0.02 3.31
N ASP A 11 -12.51 0.79 3.63
CA ASP A 11 -12.43 2.17 3.16
C ASP A 11 -12.12 2.23 1.66
N LEU A 12 -11.21 1.40 1.17
CA LEU A 12 -10.88 1.32 -0.26
C LEU A 12 -12.02 0.76 -1.09
N ARG A 13 -12.89 -0.10 -0.53
CA ARG A 13 -14.12 -0.53 -1.20
C ARG A 13 -15.10 0.62 -1.42
N ILE A 14 -15.11 1.60 -0.52
CA ILE A 14 -15.94 2.80 -0.66
C ILE A 14 -15.34 3.72 -1.72
N GLU A 15 -14.03 3.99 -1.65
CA GLU A 15 -13.33 4.86 -2.60
C GLU A 15 -13.38 4.31 -4.04
N LEU A 16 -13.15 3.01 -4.21
CA LEU A 16 -13.06 2.34 -5.50
C LEU A 16 -14.36 1.65 -5.90
N ALA A 17 -15.50 2.06 -5.33
CA ALA A 17 -16.78 1.38 -5.54
C ALA A 17 -17.15 1.23 -7.02
N ASP A 18 -16.81 2.21 -7.85
CA ASP A 18 -17.06 2.19 -9.29
C ASP A 18 -16.12 1.25 -10.06
N ASP A 19 -14.93 0.95 -9.52
CA ASP A 19 -13.94 0.06 -10.16
C ASP A 19 -14.09 -1.40 -9.74
N LEU A 20 -14.71 -1.67 -8.58
CA LEU A 20 -14.86 -3.00 -8.00
C LEU A 20 -16.14 -3.69 -8.48
N GLN A 21 -16.11 -4.19 -9.72
CA GLN A 21 -17.28 -4.79 -10.37
C GLN A 21 -17.45 -6.29 -10.13
N SER A 22 -16.43 -6.96 -9.60
CA SER A 22 -16.42 -8.40 -9.38
C SER A 22 -15.69 -8.84 -8.11
N ASP A 23 -15.95 -10.08 -7.67
CA ASP A 23 -15.21 -10.70 -6.57
C ASP A 23 -13.70 -10.80 -6.87
N SER A 24 -13.32 -10.89 -8.15
CA SER A 24 -11.92 -10.89 -8.57
C SER A 24 -11.26 -9.54 -8.30
N ASP A 25 -11.98 -8.43 -8.49
CA ASP A 25 -11.46 -7.08 -8.24
C ASP A 25 -11.21 -6.87 -6.74
N VAL A 26 -12.16 -7.34 -5.92
CA VAL A 26 -12.04 -7.34 -4.47
C VAL A 26 -10.87 -8.21 -3.99
N ALA A 27 -10.67 -9.38 -4.60
CA ALA A 27 -9.55 -10.26 -4.28
C ALA A 27 -8.20 -9.61 -4.65
N ASN A 28 -8.13 -8.96 -5.82
CA ASN A 28 -6.96 -8.20 -6.24
C ASN A 28 -6.66 -7.05 -5.28
N LEU A 29 -7.68 -6.29 -4.88
CA LEU A 29 -7.53 -5.19 -3.92
C LEU A 29 -6.97 -5.69 -2.58
N SER A 30 -7.54 -6.78 -2.05
CA SER A 30 -7.05 -7.43 -0.82
C SER A 30 -5.59 -7.87 -0.93
N LEU A 31 -5.19 -8.41 -2.09
CA LEU A 31 -3.80 -8.79 -2.36
C LEU A 31 -2.87 -7.55 -2.38
N LYS A 32 -3.30 -6.44 -2.99
CA LYS A 32 -2.51 -5.19 -2.99
C LYS A 32 -2.33 -4.64 -1.57
N ILE A 33 -3.38 -4.64 -0.74
CA ILE A 33 -3.30 -4.24 0.67
C ILE A 33 -2.27 -5.09 1.42
N LYS A 34 -2.35 -6.42 1.29
CA LYS A 34 -1.41 -7.35 1.93
C LYS A 34 0.04 -7.09 1.52
N ASN A 35 0.28 -6.81 0.24
CA ASN A 35 1.61 -6.52 -0.27
C ASN A 35 2.14 -5.18 0.26
N ALA A 36 1.33 -4.12 0.23
CA ALA A 36 1.71 -2.81 0.76
C ALA A 36 2.04 -2.89 2.27
N ILE A 37 1.25 -3.58 3.07
CA ILE A 37 1.54 -3.84 4.50
C ILE A 37 2.88 -4.55 4.65
N ARG A 38 3.13 -5.60 3.86
CA ARG A 38 4.39 -6.35 3.92
C ARG A 38 5.59 -5.46 3.59
N GLU A 39 5.49 -4.61 2.57
CA GLU A 39 6.56 -3.69 2.19
C GLU A 39 6.86 -2.65 3.26
N VAL A 40 5.81 -2.04 3.84
CA VAL A 40 5.99 -1.11 4.96
C VAL A 40 6.67 -1.80 6.14
N LYS A 41 6.28 -3.03 6.48
CA LYS A 41 6.94 -3.82 7.54
C LYS A 41 8.42 -4.08 7.27
N MET A 42 8.76 -4.44 6.02
CA MET A 42 10.15 -4.67 5.62
C MET A 42 10.99 -3.40 5.75
N ARG A 43 10.45 -2.24 5.32
CA ARG A 43 11.15 -0.95 5.40
C ARG A 43 11.23 -0.41 6.81
N ARG A 44 10.19 -0.62 7.62
CA ARG A 44 10.19 -0.28 9.04
C ARG A 44 11.27 -1.07 9.79
N ASN A 45 11.70 -2.22 9.25
CA ASN A 45 12.80 -3.04 9.76
C ASN A 45 12.55 -3.49 11.22
N TYR A 46 11.35 -4.03 11.50
CA TYR A 46 11.02 -4.54 12.82
C TYR A 46 12.04 -5.60 13.27
N GLN A 47 12.56 -5.44 14.48
CA GLN A 47 13.50 -6.37 15.07
C GLN A 47 12.77 -7.63 15.58
N ARG A 48 13.52 -8.72 15.76
CA ARG A 48 12.95 -10.02 16.19
C ARG A 48 12.22 -9.94 17.54
N ASP A 49 12.62 -9.01 18.39
CA ASP A 49 12.11 -8.88 19.75
C ASP A 49 10.87 -7.97 19.83
N CYS A 50 10.43 -7.38 18.71
CA CYS A 50 9.20 -6.62 18.65
C CYS A 50 7.99 -7.55 18.85
N THR A 51 7.13 -7.23 19.82
CA THR A 51 5.91 -7.98 20.05
C THR A 51 4.91 -7.79 18.91
N ARG A 52 4.00 -8.75 18.75
CA ARG A 52 2.95 -8.68 17.73
C ARG A 52 2.07 -7.45 17.94
N GLU A 53 1.69 -7.17 19.18
CA GLU A 53 0.83 -6.05 19.55
C GLU A 53 1.49 -4.71 19.23
N PHE A 54 2.80 -4.60 19.48
CA PHE A 54 3.58 -3.41 19.13
C PHE A 54 3.61 -3.20 17.61
N ILE A 55 3.90 -4.26 16.85
CA ILE A 55 3.91 -4.18 15.37
C ILE A 55 2.54 -3.77 14.85
N GLU A 56 1.46 -4.30 15.43
CA GLU A 56 0.11 -3.97 15.01
C GLU A 56 -0.21 -2.49 15.28
N GLN A 57 0.07 -1.98 16.49
CA GLN A 57 -0.14 -0.57 16.84
C GLN A 57 0.73 0.40 16.02
N ASP A 58 2.01 0.08 15.80
CA ASP A 58 2.91 0.91 14.98
C ASP A 58 2.46 0.90 13.51
N MET A 59 1.98 -0.23 12.99
CA MET A 59 1.44 -0.29 11.62
C MET A 59 0.19 0.56 11.40
N PHE A 60 -0.67 0.75 12.41
CA PHE A 60 -1.81 1.66 12.30
C PHE A 60 -1.37 3.11 12.07
N GLN A 61 -0.20 3.53 12.59
CA GLN A 61 0.35 4.86 12.31
C GLN A 61 0.73 5.05 10.84
N PHE A 62 0.93 3.95 10.11
CA PHE A 62 1.23 3.94 8.67
C PHE A 62 -0.01 3.70 7.80
N TYR A 63 -1.23 3.84 8.35
CA TYR A 63 -2.48 3.67 7.57
C TYR A 63 -2.43 4.47 6.26
N SER A 64 -2.12 5.76 6.32
CA SER A 64 -2.10 6.64 5.14
C SER A 64 -1.01 6.26 4.14
N VAL A 65 0.12 5.73 4.60
CA VAL A 65 1.19 5.21 3.75
C VAL A 65 0.70 4.00 2.97
N VAL A 66 0.11 3.02 3.68
CA VAL A 66 -0.41 1.80 3.06
C VAL A 66 -1.55 2.14 2.10
N TYR A 67 -2.50 2.99 2.50
CA TYR A 67 -3.60 3.45 1.65
C TYR A 67 -3.09 4.01 0.31
N ASN A 68 -2.15 4.96 0.37
CA ASN A 68 -1.61 5.60 -0.82
C ASN A 68 -0.85 4.62 -1.73
N LEU A 69 -0.11 3.67 -1.14
CA LEU A 69 0.56 2.62 -1.91
C LEU A 69 -0.45 1.73 -2.64
N VAL A 70 -1.55 1.36 -1.98
CA VAL A 70 -2.59 0.52 -2.59
C VAL A 70 -3.29 1.24 -3.73
N VAL A 71 -3.70 2.51 -3.52
CA VAL A 71 -4.32 3.32 -4.58
C VAL A 71 -3.37 3.50 -5.76
N TYR A 72 -2.09 3.72 -5.49
CA TYR A 72 -1.08 3.82 -6.56
C TYR A 72 -0.95 2.49 -7.33
N ASP A 73 -0.78 1.38 -6.62
CA ASP A 73 -0.58 0.06 -7.24
C ASP A 73 -1.83 -0.43 -7.98
N TRP A 74 -3.02 -0.05 -7.50
CA TRP A 74 -4.31 -0.29 -8.17
C TRP A 74 -4.38 0.46 -9.51
N ASN A 75 -4.08 1.75 -9.51
CA ASN A 75 -4.11 2.60 -10.70
C ASN A 75 -3.05 2.24 -11.75
N LYS A 76 -2.06 1.40 -11.39
CA LYS A 76 -1.02 0.90 -12.31
C LYS A 76 -1.27 -0.52 -12.81
N ILE A 77 -2.39 -1.15 -12.47
CA ILE A 77 -2.76 -2.45 -13.05
C ILE A 77 -2.82 -2.30 -14.57
N GLY A 78 -2.04 -3.12 -15.28
CA GLY A 78 -1.93 -3.09 -16.75
C GLY A 78 -0.91 -2.09 -17.31
N ALA A 79 -0.25 -1.30 -16.46
CA ALA A 79 0.83 -0.36 -16.83
C ALA A 79 2.06 -0.54 -15.90
N GLU A 80 2.30 -1.78 -15.48
CA GLU A 80 3.37 -2.13 -14.54
C GLU A 80 4.74 -1.79 -15.14
N GLY A 81 5.54 -1.00 -14.43
CA GLY A 81 6.86 -0.58 -14.90
C GLY A 81 6.87 0.66 -15.81
N GLU A 82 5.72 1.18 -16.23
CA GLU A 82 5.65 2.45 -16.97
C GLU A 82 5.74 3.65 -16.00
N GLN A 83 6.70 4.56 -16.22
CA GLN A 83 6.84 5.79 -15.44
C GLN A 83 5.98 6.94 -16.00
N SER A 84 5.70 6.89 -17.31
CA SER A 84 4.90 7.88 -18.03
C SER A 84 4.22 7.20 -19.20
N HIS A 85 2.94 7.50 -19.41
CA HIS A 85 2.19 7.07 -20.58
C HIS A 85 1.79 8.32 -21.39
N SER A 86 2.16 8.37 -22.67
CA SER A 86 1.76 9.43 -23.59
C SER A 86 0.81 8.89 -24.66
N GLY A 87 -0.48 9.18 -24.52
CA GLY A 87 -1.51 8.79 -25.49
C GLY A 87 -2.45 9.96 -25.79
N SER A 88 -2.67 10.23 -27.09
CA SER A 88 -3.67 11.18 -27.62
C SER A 88 -3.86 12.47 -26.81
N GLY A 89 -2.79 13.24 -26.59
CA GLY A 89 -2.86 14.59 -26.03
C GLY A 89 -3.01 14.70 -24.52
N THR A 90 -3.06 13.59 -23.77
CA THR A 90 -3.03 13.61 -22.30
C THR A 90 -1.73 12.99 -21.80
N SER A 91 -0.91 13.78 -21.08
CA SER A 91 0.30 13.32 -20.41
C SER A 91 -0.01 13.04 -18.95
N ARG A 92 0.12 11.80 -18.49
CA ARG A 92 0.03 11.44 -17.07
C ARG A 92 1.43 11.11 -16.56
N SER A 93 1.97 11.96 -15.69
CA SER A 93 3.18 11.68 -14.91
C SER A 93 2.77 11.10 -13.56
N TYR A 94 3.19 9.87 -13.28
CA TYR A 94 2.96 9.26 -11.97
C TYR A 94 3.99 9.79 -10.97
N VAL A 95 3.56 10.06 -9.74
CA VAL A 95 4.49 10.33 -8.64
C VAL A 95 5.33 9.07 -8.42
N ASP A 96 6.63 9.22 -8.18
CA ASP A 96 7.49 8.09 -7.85
C ASP A 96 6.94 7.34 -6.63
N ARG A 97 6.65 6.04 -6.81
CA ARG A 97 6.10 5.14 -5.77
C ARG A 97 6.95 5.20 -4.50
N GLU A 98 8.26 5.37 -4.65
CA GLU A 98 9.20 5.40 -3.53
C GLU A 98 8.93 6.54 -2.54
N LYS A 99 8.36 7.65 -3.02
CA LYS A 99 8.04 8.82 -2.17
C LYS A 99 7.01 8.51 -1.10
N TYR A 100 6.12 7.55 -1.33
CA TYR A 100 5.11 7.18 -0.32
C TYR A 100 5.73 6.55 0.93
N PHE A 101 6.95 6.03 0.82
CA PHE A 101 7.66 5.44 1.96
C PHE A 101 8.49 6.45 2.75
N ALA A 102 8.58 7.71 2.34
CA ALA A 102 9.33 8.74 3.06
C ALA A 102 8.98 8.84 4.57
N PRO A 103 7.72 8.65 5.01
CA PRO A 103 7.37 8.64 6.44
C PRO A 103 7.80 7.38 7.20
N VAL A 104 8.17 6.29 6.50
CA VAL A 104 8.53 5.01 7.10
C VAL A 104 10.00 5.04 7.51
N ILE A 105 10.24 5.42 8.77
CA ILE A 105 11.59 5.48 9.33
C ILE A 105 11.99 4.08 9.82
N PRO A 106 13.10 3.48 9.34
CA PRO A 106 13.53 2.15 9.80
C PRO A 106 14.02 2.17 11.25
N PHE A 107 13.81 1.07 11.99
CA PHE A 107 14.56 0.84 13.22
C PHE A 107 16.04 0.58 12.88
N ALA A 108 16.94 1.18 13.66
CA ALA A 108 18.37 0.92 13.55
C ALA A 108 18.65 -0.54 13.93
N THR A 109 19.53 -1.19 13.18
CA THR A 109 20.09 -2.49 13.55
C THR A 109 21.47 -2.25 14.14
N VAL A 110 21.67 -2.67 15.40
CA VAL A 110 23.01 -2.73 15.98
C VAL A 110 23.59 -4.08 15.56
N VAL A 111 24.63 -4.05 14.73
CA VAL A 111 25.37 -5.23 14.24
C VAL A 111 26.67 -5.40 15.00
#